data_AF-A0AAW1C5T0-F1
#
_entry.id   AF-A0AAW1C5T0-F1
#
_cell.length_a   1.000
_cell.length_b   1.000
_cell.length_c   1.000
_cell.angle_alpha   90.00
_cell.angle_beta   90.00
_cell.angle_gamma   90.00
#
_symmetry.space_group_name_H-M   'P 1'
#
loop_
_entity.id
_entity.type
_entity.pdbx_description
1 polymer ?
#
loop_
_entity_poly.entity_id
_entity_poly.type
_entity_poly.pdbx_seq_one_letter_code
_entity_poly.pdbx_strand_id
1 'polypeptide(L)'
;MLPGRGNYSAIYANGIQSQLFSKSRSSFSVASVKSEALEAAGHPISTARPFAGKRPKKPVLKKSGNKDCQADIAFLIDGSYNIGQRRFNLQKNFIGKVAMTLGIGTEGPHVGVIQASDYPKTEFYLNNFTASKDVLFAIKEIAFQGGNSNTGRALKHTAQRFFSIEKGVRKGIPKIIVVFLDGWPSDNLEEADIGAKIAVVQFTYNQRTEFSFTDYKTKEKVLSGVQAIRYMSGGTATGEAITYVTKNVFAPVRDGANKNFLVILTDGQSYDDIRGPATAAHKAGINIFSVGIAWAPLEDLKDMASEPKETHTFFTKEFTGLEQVVPNIVRAICRDFLGFKQ
;
A
#
# COMPACT_ATOMS: atom_id res chain seq x y z
N MET A 1 24.63 15.99 -8.82
CA MET A 1 24.08 14.62 -8.77
C MET A 1 22.58 14.75 -8.51
N LEU A 2 21.72 14.15 -9.32
CA LEU A 2 20.28 14.11 -9.03
C LEU A 2 20.08 13.26 -7.74
N PRO A 3 19.38 13.77 -6.71
CA PRO A 3 18.97 12.96 -5.57
C PRO A 3 18.08 11.82 -6.08
N GLY A 4 18.29 10.58 -5.61
CA GLY A 4 17.49 9.41 -6.04
C GLY A 4 18.26 8.30 -6.73
N ARG A 5 19.58 8.46 -6.97
CA ARG A 5 20.45 7.42 -7.56
C ARG A 5 20.87 6.30 -6.59
N GLY A 6 20.01 5.97 -5.62
CA GLY A 6 20.19 4.84 -4.71
C GLY A 6 19.50 3.60 -5.29
N ASN A 7 20.20 2.46 -5.31
CA ASN A 7 19.60 1.18 -5.69
C ASN A 7 18.51 0.81 -4.67
N TYR A 8 17.23 0.94 -5.04
CA TYR A 8 16.15 0.32 -4.27
C TYR A 8 16.24 -1.20 -4.48
N SER A 9 16.56 -1.91 -3.42
CA SER A 9 16.53 -3.37 -3.42
C SER A 9 15.08 -3.82 -3.66
N ALA A 10 14.88 -4.80 -4.54
CA ALA A 10 13.58 -5.42 -4.78
C ALA A 10 12.93 -5.81 -3.45
N ILE A 11 11.70 -5.34 -3.20
CA ILE A 11 10.97 -5.62 -1.97
C ILE A 11 10.29 -6.98 -2.13
N TYR A 12 10.75 -7.96 -1.35
CA TYR A 12 10.05 -9.24 -1.19
C TYR A 12 8.80 -9.02 -0.32
N ALA A 13 7.63 -9.29 -0.89
CA ALA A 13 6.39 -9.45 -0.12
C ALA A 13 5.61 -10.66 -0.67
N ASN A 14 5.28 -11.61 0.21
CA ASN A 14 4.35 -12.73 -0.04
C ASN A 14 4.66 -13.61 -1.27
N GLY A 15 5.92 -14.00 -1.47
CA GLY A 15 6.29 -14.98 -2.51
C GLY A 15 6.11 -14.51 -3.96
N ILE A 16 5.78 -13.24 -4.19
CA ILE A 16 5.77 -12.63 -5.52
C ILE A 16 7.08 -11.84 -5.69
N GLN A 17 7.98 -12.38 -6.51
CA GLN A 17 9.17 -11.66 -6.94
C GLN A 17 8.76 -10.54 -7.89
N SER A 18 9.07 -9.28 -7.57
CA SER A 18 8.99 -8.20 -8.55
C SER A 18 10.00 -8.51 -9.66
N GLN A 19 9.52 -9.02 -10.79
CA GLN A 19 10.38 -9.21 -11.95
C GLN A 19 10.63 -7.85 -12.60
N LEU A 20 11.89 -7.47 -12.72
CA LEU A 20 12.29 -6.51 -13.72
C LEU A 20 11.97 -7.17 -15.07
N PHE A 21 11.01 -6.63 -15.83
CA PHE A 21 10.75 -7.11 -17.19
C PHE A 21 11.99 -6.85 -18.06
N SER A 22 12.93 -7.79 -18.03
CA SER A 22 14.06 -7.80 -18.95
C SER A 22 13.58 -8.38 -20.28
N LYS A 23 13.54 -7.50 -21.29
CA LYS A 23 13.45 -7.78 -22.72
C LYS A 23 12.44 -8.86 -23.15
N SER A 24 11.21 -8.43 -23.47
CA SER A 24 10.52 -9.08 -24.58
C SER A 24 11.10 -8.54 -25.89
N ARG A 25 12.02 -9.29 -26.50
CA ARG A 25 12.24 -9.20 -27.95
C ARG A 25 11.06 -9.93 -28.59
N SER A 26 10.08 -9.20 -29.07
CA SER A 26 9.16 -9.69 -30.10
C SER A 26 9.44 -8.90 -31.38
N SER A 27 10.25 -9.52 -32.23
CA SER A 27 10.34 -9.24 -33.66
C SER A 27 8.93 -9.29 -34.27
N PHE A 28 8.50 -8.20 -34.89
CA PHE A 28 7.34 -8.23 -35.76
C PHE A 28 7.82 -8.28 -37.21
N SER A 29 7.55 -9.40 -37.88
CA SER A 29 7.63 -9.51 -39.34
C SER A 29 6.33 -8.99 -39.92
N VAL A 30 6.41 -8.01 -40.82
CA VAL A 30 5.27 -7.49 -41.59
C VAL A 30 4.94 -8.51 -42.69
N ALA A 31 3.82 -9.21 -42.56
CA ALA A 31 3.23 -9.93 -43.68
C ALA A 31 2.37 -8.94 -44.49
N SER A 32 2.75 -8.73 -45.75
CA SER A 32 1.94 -8.05 -46.76
C SER A 32 0.65 -8.81 -47.02
N VAL A 33 -0.50 -8.14 -46.92
CA VAL A 33 -1.78 -8.67 -47.41
C VAL A 33 -2.18 -7.89 -48.65
N LYS A 34 -2.37 -8.63 -49.74
CA LYS A 34 -2.80 -8.16 -51.05
C LYS A 34 -4.22 -7.59 -51.01
N SER A 35 -4.39 -6.57 -51.86
CA SER A 35 -5.66 -5.95 -52.26
C SER A 35 -6.59 -6.96 -52.94
N GLU A 36 -7.87 -6.93 -52.60
CA GLU A 36 -8.96 -7.20 -53.53
C GLU A 36 -10.07 -6.15 -53.32
N ALA A 37 -10.44 -5.50 -54.43
CA ALA A 37 -11.52 -4.55 -54.51
C ALA A 37 -12.84 -5.29 -54.76
N LEU A 38 -13.89 -4.90 -54.03
CA LEU A 38 -15.27 -5.28 -54.33
C LEU A 38 -16.06 -4.00 -54.57
N GLU A 39 -16.46 -3.80 -55.83
CA GLU A 39 -17.44 -2.80 -56.22
C GLU A 39 -18.81 -3.15 -55.64
N ALA A 40 -19.51 -2.13 -55.13
CA ALA A 40 -20.95 -2.17 -54.98
C ALA A 40 -21.53 -0.82 -55.43
N ALA A 41 -22.17 -0.83 -56.60
CA ALA A 41 -22.96 0.28 -57.11
C ALA A 41 -24.28 0.41 -56.33
N GLY A 42 -24.65 1.64 -55.95
CA GLY A 42 -25.94 1.96 -55.34
C GLY A 42 -26.28 3.43 -55.55
N HIS A 43 -27.35 3.69 -56.29
CA HIS A 43 -27.84 5.03 -56.64
C HIS A 43 -28.43 5.78 -55.43
N PRO A 44 -28.36 7.12 -55.38
CA PRO A 44 -29.00 7.90 -54.32
C PRO A 44 -30.52 8.02 -54.58
N ILE A 45 -31.34 7.53 -53.64
CA ILE A 45 -32.78 7.82 -53.61
C ILE A 45 -33.04 8.72 -52.41
N SER A 46 -33.41 9.97 -52.72
CA SER A 46 -33.98 10.92 -51.77
C SER A 46 -35.41 10.52 -51.46
N THR A 47 -35.72 10.23 -50.19
CA THR A 47 -37.09 10.24 -49.68
C THR A 47 -37.12 10.96 -48.34
N ALA A 48 -37.75 12.14 -48.33
CA ALA A 48 -38.06 12.86 -47.12
C ALA A 48 -39.44 12.44 -46.57
N ARG A 49 -39.55 12.46 -45.22
CA ARG A 49 -40.73 12.51 -44.31
C ARG A 49 -41.11 11.18 -43.62
N PRO A 50 -41.79 11.21 -42.44
CA PRO A 50 -42.08 12.33 -41.50
C PRO A 50 -41.55 12.09 -40.06
N PHE A 51 -41.67 13.12 -39.21
CA PHE A 51 -41.43 13.05 -37.76
C PHE A 51 -42.32 11.99 -37.09
N ALA A 52 -41.71 11.01 -36.43
CA ALA A 52 -42.41 10.06 -35.57
C ALA A 52 -41.75 10.01 -34.17
N GLY A 53 -42.56 10.30 -33.15
CA GLY A 53 -42.45 10.08 -31.71
C GLY A 53 -41.12 9.73 -31.05
N LYS A 54 -40.81 10.42 -29.93
CA LYS A 54 -39.74 10.05 -28.99
C LYS A 54 -39.85 8.57 -28.60
N ARG A 55 -38.86 7.76 -29.01
CA ARG A 55 -38.66 6.41 -28.48
C ARG A 55 -38.43 6.49 -26.97
N PRO A 56 -39.06 5.64 -26.15
CA PRO A 56 -38.77 5.58 -24.72
C PRO A 56 -37.29 5.20 -24.54
N LYS A 57 -36.55 6.01 -23.77
CA LYS A 57 -35.16 5.72 -23.39
C LYS A 57 -35.19 4.42 -22.58
N LYS A 58 -34.60 3.34 -23.11
CA LYS A 58 -34.29 2.15 -22.31
C LYS A 58 -33.46 2.59 -21.08
N PRO A 59 -33.75 2.10 -19.87
CA PRO A 59 -32.91 2.37 -18.72
C PRO A 59 -31.48 1.91 -19.05
N VAL A 60 -30.49 2.76 -18.80
CA VAL A 60 -29.09 2.37 -18.94
C VAL A 60 -28.83 1.30 -17.88
N LEU A 61 -28.84 0.03 -18.28
CA LEU A 61 -28.45 -1.10 -17.45
C LEU A 61 -26.98 -0.91 -17.06
N LYS A 62 -26.74 -0.46 -15.83
CA LYS A 62 -25.40 -0.44 -15.23
C LYS A 62 -24.86 -1.86 -15.28
N LYS A 63 -23.75 -2.08 -16.01
CA LYS A 63 -23.09 -3.39 -16.02
C LYS A 63 -22.59 -3.70 -14.62
N SER A 64 -22.89 -4.89 -14.12
CA SER A 64 -22.46 -5.35 -12.80
C SER A 64 -20.93 -5.47 -12.67
N GLY A 65 -20.20 -5.65 -13.78
CA GLY A 65 -18.76 -5.83 -13.77
C GLY A 65 -18.32 -7.24 -13.36
N ASN A 66 -17.01 -7.47 -13.30
CA ASN A 66 -16.43 -8.74 -12.85
C ASN A 66 -16.43 -8.81 -11.32
N LYS A 67 -17.36 -9.56 -10.74
CA LYS A 67 -17.54 -9.69 -9.27
C LYS A 67 -16.39 -10.43 -8.59
N ASP A 68 -15.63 -11.24 -9.33
CA ASP A 68 -14.50 -12.02 -8.80
C ASP A 68 -13.24 -11.15 -8.59
N CYS A 69 -13.26 -9.91 -9.08
CA CYS A 69 -12.15 -8.96 -8.96
C CYS A 69 -12.63 -7.62 -8.38
N GLN A 70 -12.82 -7.58 -7.06
CA GLN A 70 -13.13 -6.34 -6.35
C GLN A 70 -11.86 -5.65 -5.89
N ALA A 71 -11.53 -4.52 -6.48
CA ALA A 71 -10.40 -3.68 -6.11
C ALA A 71 -10.68 -2.20 -6.40
N ASP A 72 -10.08 -1.31 -5.61
CA ASP A 72 -10.06 0.12 -5.85
C ASP A 72 -8.66 0.50 -6.36
N ILE A 73 -8.55 0.81 -7.64
CA ILE A 73 -7.28 0.91 -8.36
C ILE A 73 -6.99 2.37 -8.73
N ALA A 74 -5.85 2.88 -8.28
CA ALA A 74 -5.31 4.16 -8.71
C ALA A 74 -4.20 3.93 -9.75
N PHE A 75 -4.41 4.39 -10.97
CA PHE A 75 -3.33 4.47 -11.97
C PHE A 75 -2.56 5.77 -11.77
N LEU A 76 -1.33 5.66 -11.31
CA LEU A 76 -0.41 6.79 -11.19
C LEU A 76 0.49 6.83 -12.43
N ILE A 77 0.28 7.79 -13.32
CA ILE A 77 1.00 7.91 -14.59
C ILE A 77 2.00 9.07 -14.55
N ASP A 78 3.10 8.95 -15.28
CA ASP A 78 4.12 9.99 -15.37
C ASP A 78 3.70 11.08 -16.35
N GLY A 79 3.44 12.27 -15.83
CA GLY A 79 3.10 13.46 -16.59
C GLY A 79 4.28 14.41 -16.81
N SER A 80 5.52 14.02 -16.45
CA SER A 80 6.69 14.90 -16.47
C SER A 80 7.18 15.26 -17.88
N TYR A 81 8.02 16.29 -17.98
CA TYR A 81 8.67 16.62 -19.27
C TYR A 81 9.62 15.53 -19.76
N ASN A 82 10.19 14.71 -18.86
CA ASN A 82 11.15 13.65 -19.21
C ASN A 82 10.55 12.58 -20.12
N ILE A 83 9.28 12.24 -19.91
CA ILE A 83 8.56 11.29 -20.78
C ILE A 83 8.26 11.89 -22.14
N GLY A 84 7.83 13.15 -22.17
CA GLY A 84 7.34 13.83 -23.36
C GLY A 84 6.00 13.28 -23.87
N GLN A 85 5.30 14.12 -24.65
CA GLN A 85 3.92 13.89 -25.10
C GLN A 85 3.69 12.53 -25.78
N ARG A 86 4.62 12.09 -26.63
CA ARG A 86 4.46 10.85 -27.41
C ARG A 86 4.43 9.61 -26.51
N ARG A 87 5.38 9.50 -25.57
CA ARG A 87 5.43 8.36 -24.64
C ARG A 87 4.33 8.45 -23.59
N PHE A 88 3.93 9.66 -23.19
CA PHE A 88 2.74 9.87 -22.37
C PHE A 88 1.48 9.29 -23.01
N ASN A 89 1.26 9.55 -24.30
CA ASN A 89 0.13 8.96 -25.03
C ASN A 89 0.21 7.42 -25.10
N LEU A 90 1.41 6.83 -25.16
CA LEU A 90 1.57 5.37 -25.08
C LEU A 90 1.17 4.82 -23.70
N GLN A 91 1.52 5.52 -22.61
CA GLN A 91 1.06 5.15 -21.26
C GLN A 91 -0.47 5.18 -21.17
N LYS A 92 -1.12 6.27 -21.62
CA LYS A 92 -2.59 6.40 -21.67
C LYS A 92 -3.23 5.24 -22.43
N ASN A 93 -2.69 4.90 -23.60
CA ASN A 93 -3.19 3.80 -24.42
C ASN A 93 -3.06 2.44 -23.70
N PHE A 94 -1.95 2.22 -23.00
CA PHE A 94 -1.74 1.00 -22.23
C PHE A 94 -2.75 0.89 -21.08
N ILE A 95 -2.87 1.91 -20.22
CA ILE A 95 -3.81 1.88 -19.09
C ILE A 95 -5.26 1.82 -19.56
N GLY A 96 -5.59 2.41 -20.71
CA GLY A 96 -6.91 2.29 -21.31
C GLY A 96 -7.24 0.85 -21.73
N LYS A 97 -6.28 0.09 -22.27
CA LYS A 97 -6.45 -1.34 -22.59
C LYS A 97 -6.61 -2.18 -21.33
N VAL A 98 -5.85 -1.89 -20.27
CA VAL A 98 -6.00 -2.55 -18.96
C VAL A 98 -7.41 -2.30 -18.40
N ALA A 99 -7.86 -1.04 -18.37
CA ALA A 99 -9.20 -0.66 -17.88
C ALA A 99 -10.35 -1.35 -18.63
N MET A 100 -10.18 -1.56 -19.94
CA MET A 100 -11.14 -2.31 -20.75
C MET A 100 -11.21 -3.80 -20.41
N THR A 101 -10.13 -4.36 -19.84
CA THR A 101 -10.00 -5.80 -19.55
C THR A 101 -10.37 -6.15 -18.10
N LEU A 102 -10.26 -5.18 -17.17
CA LEU A 102 -10.55 -5.37 -15.74
C LEU A 102 -12.02 -5.69 -15.41
N GLY A 103 -12.95 -5.48 -16.34
CA GLY A 103 -14.39 -5.72 -16.08
C GLY A 103 -15.01 -4.69 -15.13
N ILE A 104 -14.67 -3.41 -15.29
CA ILE A 104 -15.18 -2.30 -14.47
C ILE A 104 -16.71 -2.25 -14.51
N GLY A 105 -17.32 -2.14 -13.33
CA GLY A 105 -18.76 -2.12 -13.12
C GLY A 105 -19.10 -1.85 -11.66
N THR A 106 -20.39 -1.74 -11.33
CA THR A 106 -20.84 -1.39 -9.97
C THR A 106 -20.45 -2.40 -8.90
N GLU A 107 -20.24 -3.66 -9.28
CA GLU A 107 -19.78 -4.73 -8.39
C GLU A 107 -18.37 -5.23 -8.75
N GLY A 108 -17.74 -4.61 -9.76
CA GLY A 108 -16.39 -4.93 -10.22
C GLY A 108 -15.32 -3.99 -9.65
N PRO A 109 -14.14 -3.91 -10.27
CA PRO A 109 -13.11 -2.98 -9.83
C PRO A 109 -13.51 -1.54 -10.20
N HIS A 110 -13.16 -0.60 -9.32
CA HIS A 110 -13.28 0.84 -9.57
C HIS A 110 -11.88 1.40 -9.86
N VAL A 111 -11.78 2.34 -10.79
CA VAL A 111 -10.48 2.89 -11.19
C VAL A 111 -10.50 4.41 -11.23
N GLY A 112 -9.36 5.03 -10.92
CA GLY A 112 -9.11 6.44 -11.18
C GLY A 112 -7.67 6.68 -11.60
N VAL A 113 -7.37 7.90 -12.04
CA VAL A 113 -6.07 8.25 -12.62
C VAL A 113 -5.52 9.51 -11.98
N ILE A 114 -4.22 9.48 -11.66
CA ILE A 114 -3.44 10.58 -11.13
C ILE A 114 -2.20 10.76 -12.02
N GLN A 115 -1.87 12.00 -12.39
CA GLN A 115 -0.59 12.35 -12.99
C GLN A 115 0.43 12.72 -11.92
N ALA A 116 1.61 12.10 -11.97
CA ALA A 116 2.82 12.56 -11.28
C ALA A 116 3.51 13.63 -12.13
N SER A 117 3.72 14.81 -11.55
CA SER A 117 4.40 15.95 -12.18
C SER A 117 5.08 16.80 -11.09
N ASP A 118 5.20 18.13 -11.24
CA ASP A 118 5.57 19.01 -10.13
C ASP A 118 4.61 18.89 -8.94
N TYR A 119 3.31 18.80 -9.25
CA TYR A 119 2.22 18.63 -8.28
C TYR A 119 1.26 17.56 -8.77
N PRO A 120 0.92 16.56 -7.93
CA PRO A 120 0.05 15.49 -8.35
C PRO A 120 -1.32 16.00 -8.74
N LYS A 121 -1.75 15.66 -9.95
CA LYS A 121 -3.04 16.06 -10.51
C LYS A 121 -3.94 14.84 -10.59
N THR A 122 -5.05 14.86 -9.86
CA THR A 122 -6.07 13.83 -10.04
C THR A 122 -6.89 14.15 -11.28
N GLU A 123 -6.89 13.25 -12.26
CA GLU A 123 -7.68 13.39 -13.49
C GLU A 123 -9.12 12.95 -13.29
N PHE A 124 -9.32 11.83 -12.58
CA PHE A 124 -10.64 11.40 -12.09
C PHE A 124 -10.52 10.38 -10.95
N TYR A 125 -11.51 10.37 -10.08
CA TYR A 125 -11.65 9.52 -8.88
C TYR A 125 -12.38 8.20 -9.17
N LEU A 126 -12.37 7.30 -8.18
CA LEU A 126 -12.92 5.94 -8.27
C LEU A 126 -14.45 5.92 -8.53
N ASN A 127 -15.16 6.96 -8.09
CA ASN A 127 -16.61 7.07 -8.24
C ASN A 127 -17.06 7.90 -9.46
N ASN A 128 -16.15 8.39 -10.30
CA ASN A 128 -16.54 9.20 -11.46
C ASN A 128 -17.14 8.36 -12.59
N PHE A 129 -16.71 7.11 -12.76
CA PHE A 129 -17.14 6.24 -13.86
C PHE A 129 -17.41 4.82 -13.37
N THR A 130 -18.48 4.20 -13.87
CA THR A 130 -18.86 2.82 -13.54
C THR A 130 -18.92 1.91 -14.76
N ALA A 131 -18.35 2.33 -15.89
CA ALA A 131 -18.30 1.55 -17.12
C ALA A 131 -16.94 1.70 -17.81
N SER A 132 -16.38 0.58 -18.26
CA SER A 132 -15.06 0.56 -18.92
C SER A 132 -14.94 1.50 -20.12
N LYS A 133 -16.04 1.70 -20.88
CA LYS A 133 -16.04 2.60 -22.04
C LYS A 133 -15.87 4.07 -21.63
N ASP A 134 -16.54 4.48 -20.56
CA ASP A 134 -16.47 5.86 -20.06
C ASP A 134 -15.09 6.14 -19.46
N VAL A 135 -14.53 5.16 -18.74
CA VAL A 135 -13.15 5.20 -18.26
C VAL A 135 -12.16 5.31 -19.41
N LEU A 136 -12.31 4.51 -20.47
CA LEU A 136 -11.43 4.57 -21.64
C LEU A 136 -11.50 5.95 -22.32
N PHE A 137 -12.69 6.52 -22.45
CA PHE A 137 -12.86 7.87 -23.00
C PHE A 137 -12.18 8.91 -22.11
N ALA A 138 -12.44 8.88 -20.81
CA ALA A 138 -11.80 9.80 -19.85
C ALA A 138 -10.28 9.70 -19.90
N ILE A 139 -9.71 8.49 -19.97
CA ILE A 139 -8.26 8.27 -20.11
C ILE A 139 -7.74 8.92 -21.38
N LYS A 140 -8.42 8.79 -22.52
CA LYS A 140 -7.96 9.38 -23.79
C LYS A 140 -7.87 10.91 -23.72
N GLU A 141 -8.81 11.54 -23.03
CA GLU A 141 -8.90 13.00 -22.90
C GLU A 141 -7.91 13.60 -21.88
N ILE A 142 -7.19 12.79 -21.10
CA ILE A 142 -6.19 13.31 -20.15
C ILE A 142 -5.13 14.13 -20.88
N ALA A 143 -5.01 15.40 -20.52
CA ALA A 143 -3.99 16.29 -21.05
C ALA A 143 -2.60 15.96 -20.48
N PHE A 144 -1.56 16.20 -21.26
CA PHE A 144 -0.19 16.10 -20.77
C PHE A 144 0.12 17.30 -19.87
N GLN A 145 0.55 17.05 -18.64
CA GLN A 145 0.75 18.12 -17.65
C GLN A 145 2.11 18.79 -17.77
N GLY A 146 3.18 18.04 -18.07
CA GLY A 146 4.55 18.53 -17.96
C GLY A 146 5.03 18.66 -16.50
N GLY A 147 6.25 19.15 -16.32
CA GLY A 147 6.86 19.38 -15.00
C GLY A 147 7.93 18.34 -14.60
N ASN A 148 8.33 18.33 -13.34
CA ASN A 148 9.25 17.34 -12.78
C ASN A 148 8.56 15.99 -12.49
N SER A 149 9.32 14.94 -12.19
CA SER A 149 8.78 13.60 -11.88
C SER A 149 8.65 13.40 -10.36
N ASN A 150 7.92 14.27 -9.64
CA ASN A 150 7.79 14.17 -8.16
C ASN A 150 6.87 13.01 -7.75
N THR A 151 7.45 11.81 -7.76
CA THR A 151 6.76 10.54 -7.58
C THR A 151 6.43 10.29 -6.12
N GLY A 152 7.33 10.64 -5.21
CA GLY A 152 7.11 10.50 -3.76
C GLY A 152 5.90 11.31 -3.32
N ARG A 153 5.84 12.57 -3.72
CA ARG A 153 4.68 13.43 -3.50
C ARG A 153 3.40 12.87 -4.11
N ALA A 154 3.47 12.31 -5.32
CA ALA A 154 2.30 11.77 -5.99
C ALA A 154 1.77 10.49 -5.34
N LEU A 155 2.65 9.61 -4.88
CA LEU A 155 2.31 8.44 -4.07
C LEU A 155 1.67 8.85 -2.74
N LYS A 156 2.25 9.83 -2.04
CA LYS A 156 1.70 10.39 -0.80
C LYS A 156 0.28 10.92 -1.01
N HIS A 157 0.08 11.74 -2.03
CA HIS A 157 -1.23 12.28 -2.40
C HIS A 157 -2.22 11.19 -2.73
N THR A 158 -1.78 10.15 -3.44
CA THR A 158 -2.65 9.02 -3.80
C THR A 158 -3.12 8.27 -2.54
N ALA A 159 -2.21 7.97 -1.63
CA ALA A 159 -2.55 7.25 -0.41
C ALA A 159 -3.39 8.07 0.58
N GLN A 160 -3.04 9.35 0.79
CA GLN A 160 -3.65 10.18 1.84
C GLN A 160 -4.89 10.93 1.38
N ARG A 161 -4.94 11.33 0.10
CA ARG A 161 -6.01 12.19 -0.41
C ARG A 161 -6.87 11.52 -1.44
N PHE A 162 -6.31 10.72 -2.36
CA PHE A 162 -7.11 10.09 -3.41
C PHE A 162 -7.96 8.94 -2.86
N PHE A 163 -7.36 8.05 -2.04
CA PHE A 163 -8.08 6.95 -1.40
C PHE A 163 -8.89 7.39 -0.17
N SER A 164 -9.98 8.13 -0.40
CA SER A 164 -10.98 8.46 0.62
C SER A 164 -12.36 7.91 0.28
N ILE A 165 -13.20 7.72 1.30
CA ILE A 165 -14.59 7.25 1.14
C ILE A 165 -15.37 8.19 0.21
N GLU A 166 -15.21 9.51 0.37
CA GLU A 166 -15.85 10.53 -0.47
C GLU A 166 -15.47 10.43 -1.95
N LYS A 167 -14.29 9.87 -2.24
CA LYS A 167 -13.73 9.69 -3.60
C LYS A 167 -13.97 8.29 -4.16
N GLY A 168 -14.81 7.49 -3.49
CA GLY A 168 -15.28 6.20 -3.99
C GLY A 168 -14.55 4.98 -3.45
N VAL A 169 -13.73 5.11 -2.41
CA VAL A 169 -13.15 3.94 -1.71
C VAL A 169 -14.26 3.13 -1.04
N ARG A 170 -14.20 1.82 -1.23
CA ARG A 170 -15.15 0.85 -0.67
C ARG A 170 -14.53 0.13 0.54
N LYS A 171 -15.29 0.06 1.62
CA LYS A 171 -14.85 -0.61 2.86
C LYS A 171 -14.63 -2.10 2.59
N GLY A 172 -13.51 -2.64 3.06
CA GLY A 172 -13.16 -4.05 2.90
C GLY A 172 -12.63 -4.42 1.51
N ILE A 173 -12.56 -3.48 0.57
CA ILE A 173 -12.02 -3.70 -0.78
C ILE A 173 -10.53 -3.31 -0.82
N PRO A 174 -9.65 -4.15 -1.40
CA PRO A 174 -8.23 -3.82 -1.55
C PRO A 174 -8.00 -2.52 -2.34
N LYS A 175 -7.09 -1.68 -1.83
CA LYS A 175 -6.62 -0.45 -2.49
C LYS A 175 -5.29 -0.73 -3.18
N ILE A 176 -5.21 -0.49 -4.47
CA ILE A 176 -4.03 -0.83 -5.29
C ILE A 176 -3.56 0.41 -6.04
N ILE A 177 -2.27 0.74 -5.93
CA ILE A 177 -1.64 1.77 -6.78
C ILE A 177 -0.83 1.04 -7.85
N VAL A 178 -1.13 1.33 -9.12
CA VAL A 178 -0.34 0.85 -10.27
C VAL A 178 0.41 2.04 -10.85
N VAL A 179 1.74 1.99 -10.81
CA VAL A 179 2.61 3.14 -11.08
C VAL A 179 3.31 2.96 -12.42
N PHE A 180 3.23 3.97 -13.29
CA PHE A 180 3.90 4.04 -14.59
C PHE A 180 4.85 5.25 -14.61
N LEU A 181 6.16 5.01 -14.64
CA LEU A 181 7.20 6.04 -14.65
C LEU A 181 8.13 5.86 -15.85
N ASP A 182 8.56 6.97 -16.45
CA ASP A 182 9.54 6.97 -17.55
C ASP A 182 10.99 7.08 -17.05
N GLY A 183 11.20 7.37 -15.76
CA GLY A 183 12.54 7.51 -15.18
C GLY A 183 12.58 7.62 -13.66
N TRP A 184 13.75 8.01 -13.14
CA TRP A 184 13.96 8.21 -11.71
C TRP A 184 13.14 9.39 -11.19
N PRO A 185 12.54 9.27 -10.00
CA PRO A 185 11.85 10.38 -9.34
C PRO A 185 12.74 11.62 -9.23
N SER A 186 12.15 12.80 -9.36
CA SER A 186 12.83 14.08 -9.11
C SER A 186 12.82 14.48 -7.63
N ASP A 187 12.02 13.78 -6.82
CA ASP A 187 11.91 13.90 -5.38
C ASP A 187 12.33 12.60 -4.67
N ASN A 188 12.37 12.65 -3.34
CA ASN A 188 12.58 11.44 -2.55
C ASN A 188 11.26 10.67 -2.44
N LEU A 189 11.29 9.37 -2.72
CA LEU A 189 10.16 8.48 -2.48
C LEU A 189 9.78 8.41 -0.99
N GLU A 190 10.68 8.75 -0.08
CA GLU A 190 10.39 8.92 1.35
C GLU A 190 9.36 10.02 1.64
N GLU A 191 9.09 10.96 0.72
CA GLU A 191 7.95 11.87 0.88
C GLU A 191 6.61 11.09 0.91
N ALA A 192 6.59 9.93 0.25
CA ALA A 192 5.51 8.95 0.28
C ALA A 192 5.57 7.99 1.47
N ASP A 193 6.41 8.23 2.49
CA ASP A 193 6.56 7.31 3.61
C ASP A 193 5.23 7.15 4.38
N ILE A 194 4.49 6.12 3.94
CA ILE A 194 3.28 5.55 4.51
C ILE A 194 3.66 4.19 5.13
N GLY A 195 4.96 3.95 5.33
CA GLY A 195 5.52 2.69 5.81
C GLY A 195 5.44 2.52 7.32
N ALA A 196 6.07 1.45 7.80
CA ALA A 196 6.18 1.19 9.22
C ALA A 196 7.11 2.22 9.89
N LYS A 197 6.63 2.82 10.97
CA LYS A 197 7.46 3.65 11.87
C LYS A 197 7.89 2.81 13.05
N ILE A 198 9.16 2.90 13.43
CA ILE A 198 9.75 2.11 14.51
C ILE A 198 10.18 3.05 15.64
N ALA A 199 9.81 2.68 16.86
CA ALA A 199 10.34 3.25 18.10
C ALA A 199 10.96 2.11 18.90
N VAL A 200 11.99 2.40 19.69
CA VAL A 200 12.61 1.42 20.58
C VAL A 200 12.69 2.00 21.98
N VAL A 201 12.20 1.21 22.94
CA VAL A 201 12.31 1.48 24.36
C VAL A 201 13.03 0.31 25.00
N GLN A 202 14.13 0.59 25.69
CA GLN A 202 14.77 -0.36 26.58
C GLN A 202 14.22 -0.19 28.00
N PHE A 203 14.10 -1.28 28.75
CA PHE A 203 13.60 -1.22 30.12
C PHE A 203 14.39 -2.13 31.07
N THR A 204 14.45 -1.70 32.32
CA THR A 204 14.82 -2.50 33.48
C THR A 204 13.77 -2.26 34.59
N TYR A 205 14.17 -1.70 35.74
CA TYR A 205 13.27 -0.98 36.65
C TYR A 205 12.95 0.44 36.14
N ASN A 206 13.74 0.94 35.18
CA ASN A 206 13.51 2.23 34.53
C ASN A 206 13.32 2.02 33.04
N GLN A 207 12.60 2.93 32.38
CA GLN A 207 12.36 2.89 30.94
C GLN A 207 13.13 4.01 30.23
N ARG A 208 13.81 3.68 29.14
CA ARG A 208 14.52 4.63 28.30
C ARG A 208 14.04 4.49 26.87
N THR A 209 13.50 5.58 26.33
CA THR A 209 13.27 5.69 24.88
C THR A 209 14.63 5.88 24.20
N GLU A 210 15.06 4.90 23.42
CA GLU A 210 16.29 4.97 22.63
C GLU A 210 16.07 5.82 21.37
N PHE A 211 14.91 5.65 20.74
CA PHE A 211 14.42 6.55 19.69
C PHE A 211 12.90 6.40 19.49
N SER A 212 12.27 7.47 19.03
CA SER A 212 10.83 7.59 18.76
C SER A 212 10.48 7.29 17.30
N PHE A 213 9.18 7.15 17.01
CA PHE A 213 8.61 6.92 15.67
C PHE A 213 8.97 7.99 14.63
N THR A 214 9.48 9.14 15.06
CA THR A 214 9.81 10.28 14.20
C THR A 214 11.31 10.46 13.95
N ASP A 215 12.15 9.77 14.72
CA ASP A 215 13.58 10.06 14.77
C ASP A 215 14.30 9.49 13.53
N TYR A 216 13.86 8.31 13.08
CA TYR A 216 14.43 7.62 11.92
C TYR A 216 13.36 7.27 10.89
N LYS A 217 13.69 7.55 9.62
CA LYS A 217 12.82 7.32 8.46
C LYS A 217 13.28 6.20 7.54
N THR A 218 14.56 5.81 7.64
CA THR A 218 15.13 4.78 6.77
C THR A 218 15.51 3.55 7.57
N LYS A 219 15.46 2.39 6.91
CA LYS A 219 15.87 1.12 7.49
C LYS A 219 17.30 1.18 8.03
N GLU A 220 18.21 1.80 7.29
CA GLU A 220 19.62 1.93 7.66
C GLU A 220 19.76 2.72 8.97
N LYS A 221 19.03 3.83 9.12
CA LYS A 221 19.05 4.63 10.35
C LYS A 221 18.44 3.90 11.54
N VAL A 222 17.34 3.18 11.34
CA VAL A 222 16.76 2.32 12.39
C VAL A 222 17.76 1.25 12.82
N LEU A 223 18.40 0.55 11.87
CA LEU A 223 19.40 -0.49 12.19
C LEU A 223 20.62 0.09 12.92
N SER A 224 21.14 1.23 12.47
CA SER A 224 22.24 1.92 13.18
C SER A 224 21.82 2.38 14.58
N GLY A 225 20.59 2.87 14.74
CA GLY A 225 20.02 3.25 16.03
C GLY A 225 19.96 2.06 16.99
N VAL A 226 19.46 0.92 16.53
CA VAL A 226 19.42 -0.34 17.32
C VAL A 226 20.82 -0.81 17.70
N GLN A 227 21.78 -0.77 16.77
CA GLN A 227 23.17 -1.17 17.03
C GLN A 227 23.88 -0.26 18.04
N ALA A 228 23.43 0.98 18.20
CA ALA A 228 24.01 1.96 19.11
C ALA A 228 23.44 1.89 20.54
N ILE A 229 22.40 1.07 20.78
CA ILE A 229 21.75 0.93 22.08
C ILE A 229 22.77 0.40 23.10
N ARG A 230 22.87 1.09 24.24
CA ARG A 230 23.76 0.70 25.33
C ARG A 230 23.01 -0.08 26.38
N TYR A 231 23.55 -1.24 26.74
CA TYR A 231 23.00 -2.10 27.78
C TYR A 231 22.68 -1.33 29.07
N MET A 232 21.48 -1.57 29.60
CA MET A 232 21.01 -1.07 30.89
C MET A 232 20.99 -2.25 31.86
N SER A 233 21.63 -2.10 33.02
CA SER A 233 21.54 -3.06 34.10
C SER A 233 20.32 -2.81 34.98
N GLY A 234 19.75 -3.87 35.53
CA GLY A 234 18.62 -3.82 36.47
C GLY A 234 17.76 -5.08 36.37
N GLY A 235 16.65 -5.10 37.10
CA GLY A 235 15.63 -6.15 37.00
C GLY A 235 14.66 -5.89 35.86
N THR A 236 13.61 -6.72 35.78
CA THR A 236 12.66 -6.74 34.68
C THR A 236 11.30 -6.21 35.14
N ALA A 237 11.01 -4.91 34.95
CA ALA A 237 9.69 -4.33 35.23
C ALA A 237 8.88 -4.20 33.92
N THR A 238 8.38 -5.32 33.42
CA THR A 238 7.64 -5.41 32.14
C THR A 238 6.32 -4.67 32.20
N GLY A 239 5.62 -4.70 33.34
CA GLY A 239 4.34 -4.03 33.51
C GLY A 239 4.45 -2.50 33.39
N GLU A 240 5.42 -1.92 34.08
CA GLU A 240 5.77 -0.50 33.97
C GLU A 240 6.25 -0.15 32.56
N ALA A 241 7.03 -1.03 31.92
CA ALA A 241 7.45 -0.84 30.53
C ALA A 241 6.25 -0.75 29.57
N ILE A 242 5.28 -1.67 29.69
CA ILE A 242 4.03 -1.66 28.91
C ILE A 242 3.25 -0.37 29.17
N THR A 243 3.14 0.05 30.43
CA THR A 243 2.47 1.30 30.81
C THR A 243 3.17 2.52 30.18
N TYR A 244 4.49 2.56 30.23
CA TYR A 244 5.31 3.62 29.69
C TYR A 244 5.15 3.74 28.17
N VAL A 245 5.29 2.65 27.41
CA VAL A 245 5.11 2.69 25.95
C VAL A 245 3.70 3.07 25.56
N THR A 246 2.69 2.57 26.28
CA THR A 246 1.29 2.91 26.03
C THR A 246 1.04 4.42 26.18
N LYS A 247 1.57 5.03 27.26
CA LYS A 247 1.32 6.45 27.57
C LYS A 247 2.24 7.42 26.84
N ASN A 248 3.52 7.10 26.70
CA ASN A 248 4.52 8.06 26.24
C ASN A 248 4.93 7.86 24.77
N VAL A 249 4.76 6.64 24.24
CA VAL A 249 5.18 6.32 22.87
C VAL A 249 3.98 6.25 21.93
N PHE A 250 2.95 5.47 22.29
CA PHE A 250 1.77 5.27 21.44
C PHE A 250 0.71 6.37 21.59
N ALA A 251 0.42 6.84 22.81
CA ALA A 251 -0.64 7.84 23.00
C ALA A 251 -0.50 9.10 22.13
N PRO A 252 0.70 9.70 21.95
CA PRO A 252 0.86 10.89 21.09
C PRO A 252 0.53 10.66 19.62
N VAL A 253 0.53 9.42 19.15
CA VAL A 253 0.29 9.05 17.73
C VAL A 253 -0.97 8.20 17.53
N ARG A 254 -1.77 8.01 18.59
CA ARG A 254 -2.89 7.05 18.63
C ARG A 254 -4.09 7.46 17.78
N ASP A 255 -4.29 8.76 17.55
CA ASP A 255 -5.45 9.27 16.79
C ASP A 255 -5.30 9.11 15.27
N GLY A 256 -4.19 8.53 14.80
CA GLY A 256 -3.98 8.19 13.39
C GLY A 256 -4.65 6.88 12.98
N ALA A 257 -4.83 6.67 11.67
CA ALA A 257 -5.34 5.42 11.10
C ALA A 257 -4.34 4.24 11.14
N ASN A 258 -3.30 4.33 11.98
CA ASN A 258 -2.22 3.35 12.04
C ASN A 258 -2.66 2.11 12.83
N LYS A 259 -2.16 0.94 12.41
CA LYS A 259 -2.18 -0.26 13.25
C LYS A 259 -0.96 -0.22 14.17
N ASN A 260 -1.20 -0.34 15.47
CA ASN A 260 -0.15 -0.22 16.49
C ASN A 260 0.28 -1.61 16.95
N PHE A 261 1.57 -1.89 16.86
CA PHE A 261 2.16 -3.18 17.24
C PHE A 261 3.26 -2.94 18.27
N LEU A 262 3.19 -3.68 19.38
CA LEU A 262 4.22 -3.71 20.41
C LEU A 262 4.85 -5.09 20.43
N VAL A 263 6.16 -5.18 20.18
CA VAL A 263 6.92 -6.42 20.35
C VAL A 263 7.73 -6.31 21.63
N ILE A 264 7.44 -7.18 22.60
CA ILE A 264 8.12 -7.23 23.90
C ILE A 264 9.12 -8.38 23.85
N LEU A 265 10.38 -8.07 24.11
CA LEU A 265 11.45 -9.06 24.25
C LEU A 265 11.88 -9.10 25.72
N THR A 266 11.84 -10.27 26.35
CA THR A 266 12.26 -10.44 27.75
C THR A 266 12.88 -11.82 27.98
N ASP A 267 13.88 -11.91 28.85
CA ASP A 267 14.59 -13.14 29.19
C ASP A 267 14.23 -13.68 30.57
N GLY A 268 13.30 -13.04 31.28
CA GLY A 268 12.99 -13.37 32.67
C GLY A 268 11.59 -12.96 33.14
N GLN A 269 11.27 -13.38 34.36
CA GLN A 269 10.03 -13.03 35.06
C GLN A 269 9.98 -11.54 35.38
N SER A 270 8.78 -10.96 35.24
CA SER A 270 8.53 -9.58 35.67
C SER A 270 8.47 -9.46 37.19
N TYR A 271 9.04 -8.39 37.75
CA TYR A 271 8.94 -8.07 39.18
C TYR A 271 7.66 -7.31 39.56
N ASP A 272 6.82 -6.98 38.57
CA ASP A 272 5.60 -6.20 38.68
C ASP A 272 4.43 -6.86 37.93
N ASP A 273 3.21 -6.34 38.10
CA ASP A 273 2.04 -6.86 37.41
C ASP A 273 2.08 -6.55 35.91
N ILE A 274 1.95 -7.60 35.09
CA ILE A 274 1.90 -7.49 33.62
C ILE A 274 0.46 -7.44 33.09
N ARG A 275 -0.53 -7.96 33.83
CA ARG A 275 -1.88 -8.19 33.31
C ARG A 275 -2.67 -6.90 33.16
N GLY A 276 -2.62 -6.04 34.19
CA GLY A 276 -3.26 -4.73 34.17
C GLY A 276 -2.74 -3.84 33.04
N PRO A 277 -1.41 -3.62 32.95
CA PRO A 277 -0.79 -2.86 31.88
C PRO A 277 -1.08 -3.41 30.48
N ALA A 278 -0.96 -4.73 30.27
CA ALA A 278 -1.28 -5.35 28.98
C ALA A 278 -2.75 -5.14 28.59
N THR A 279 -3.69 -5.32 29.53
CA THR A 279 -5.11 -5.05 29.31
C THR A 279 -5.36 -3.59 28.90
N ALA A 280 -4.67 -2.63 29.53
CA ALA A 280 -4.78 -1.23 29.17
C ALA A 280 -4.25 -0.94 27.76
N ALA A 281 -3.13 -1.55 27.39
CA ALA A 281 -2.55 -1.45 26.05
C ALA A 281 -3.48 -2.05 24.97
N HIS A 282 -4.05 -3.24 25.22
CA HIS A 282 -5.03 -3.86 24.32
C HIS A 282 -6.27 -2.96 24.12
N LYS A 283 -6.81 -2.39 25.21
CA LYS A 283 -7.92 -1.42 25.13
C LYS A 283 -7.56 -0.15 24.37
N ALA A 284 -6.28 0.22 24.35
CA ALA A 284 -5.77 1.33 23.56
C ALA A 284 -5.54 0.98 22.08
N GLY A 285 -5.90 -0.23 21.63
CA GLY A 285 -5.73 -0.69 20.25
C GLY A 285 -4.29 -1.05 19.89
N ILE A 286 -3.46 -1.39 20.89
CA ILE A 286 -2.09 -1.85 20.70
C ILE A 286 -2.11 -3.38 20.67
N ASN A 287 -1.55 -3.95 19.60
CA ASN A 287 -1.45 -5.38 19.42
C ASN A 287 -0.09 -5.89 19.94
N ILE A 288 -0.09 -6.74 20.98
CA ILE A 288 1.13 -7.14 21.68
C ILE A 288 1.61 -8.50 21.18
N PHE A 289 2.88 -8.56 20.77
CA PHE A 289 3.63 -9.79 20.53
C PHE A 289 4.67 -9.96 21.64
N SER A 290 4.59 -11.06 22.39
CA SER A 290 5.53 -11.38 23.47
C SER A 290 6.57 -12.39 22.98
N VAL A 291 7.85 -12.10 23.18
CA VAL A 291 8.97 -12.97 22.84
C VAL A 291 9.79 -13.23 24.10
N GLY A 292 9.70 -14.45 24.63
CA GLY A 292 10.46 -14.89 25.78
C GLY A 292 11.76 -15.59 25.40
N ILE A 293 12.82 -15.34 26.17
CA ILE A 293 14.09 -16.08 26.11
C ILE A 293 14.33 -16.78 27.45
N ALA A 294 15.10 -17.87 27.43
CA ALA A 294 15.66 -18.52 28.60
C ALA A 294 14.59 -18.96 29.61
N TRP A 295 14.44 -18.21 30.70
CA TRP A 295 13.57 -18.57 31.82
C TRP A 295 12.33 -17.67 31.93
N ALA A 296 12.05 -16.85 30.90
CA ALA A 296 10.82 -16.09 30.79
C ALA A 296 9.57 -17.00 30.95
N PRO A 297 8.68 -16.74 31.94
CA PRO A 297 7.53 -17.60 32.19
C PRO A 297 6.54 -17.58 31.02
N LEU A 298 6.32 -18.72 30.38
CA LEU A 298 5.46 -18.82 29.19
C LEU A 298 4.03 -18.30 29.43
N GLU A 299 3.50 -18.51 30.64
CA GLU A 299 2.14 -18.06 30.97
C GLU A 299 2.06 -16.54 31.10
N ASP A 300 3.08 -15.89 31.68
CA ASP A 300 3.16 -14.43 31.71
C ASP A 300 3.27 -13.84 30.29
N LEU A 301 4.02 -14.51 29.39
CA LEU A 301 4.09 -14.12 27.98
C LEU A 301 2.70 -14.17 27.31
N LYS A 302 1.95 -15.25 27.52
CA LYS A 302 0.59 -15.39 26.99
C LYS A 302 -0.35 -14.36 27.59
N ASP A 303 -0.28 -14.11 28.89
CA ASP A 303 -1.16 -13.17 29.58
C ASP A 303 -1.01 -11.74 29.04
N MET A 304 0.21 -11.32 28.66
CA MET A 304 0.43 -10.00 28.06
C MET A 304 0.20 -9.92 26.54
N ALA A 305 0.30 -11.03 25.82
CA ALA A 305 0.14 -11.05 24.37
C ALA A 305 -1.30 -10.78 23.91
N SER A 306 -1.48 -10.32 22.67
CA SER A 306 -2.78 -10.23 22.03
C SER A 306 -3.34 -11.59 21.59
N GLU A 307 -4.62 -11.61 21.23
CA GLU A 307 -5.24 -12.79 20.61
C GLU A 307 -4.96 -12.90 19.10
N PRO A 308 -4.82 -14.11 18.53
CA PRO A 308 -4.77 -15.40 19.22
C PRO A 308 -3.37 -15.67 19.80
N LYS A 309 -3.32 -16.14 21.05
CA LYS A 309 -2.08 -16.33 21.84
C LYS A 309 -1.03 -17.18 21.11
N GLU A 310 -1.44 -18.21 20.38
CA GLU A 310 -0.56 -19.15 19.66
C GLU A 310 0.29 -18.47 18.58
N THR A 311 -0.12 -17.29 18.15
CA THR A 311 0.56 -16.53 17.09
C THR A 311 1.08 -15.19 17.56
N HIS A 312 0.86 -14.86 18.83
CA HIS A 312 1.32 -13.64 19.49
C HIS A 312 2.33 -13.92 20.60
N THR A 313 2.50 -15.18 20.98
CA THR A 313 3.48 -15.60 21.98
C THR A 313 4.54 -16.49 21.33
N PHE A 314 5.80 -16.09 21.50
CA PHE A 314 6.96 -16.80 21.01
C PHE A 314 7.95 -17.04 22.15
N PHE A 315 8.68 -18.14 22.07
CA PHE A 315 9.64 -18.52 23.10
C PHE A 315 10.84 -19.23 22.49
N THR A 316 12.03 -18.95 23.01
CA THR A 316 13.26 -19.69 22.74
C THR A 316 14.00 -19.96 24.04
N LYS A 317 14.66 -21.12 24.15
CA LYS A 317 15.44 -21.47 25.34
C LYS A 317 16.74 -20.66 25.45
N GLU A 318 17.28 -20.21 24.32
CA GLU A 318 18.57 -19.51 24.26
C GLU A 318 18.49 -18.32 23.29
N PHE A 319 19.36 -17.33 23.50
CA PHE A 319 19.46 -16.16 22.64
C PHE A 319 19.83 -16.52 21.19
N THR A 320 20.63 -17.58 20.98
CA THR A 320 20.98 -18.12 19.66
C THR A 320 19.76 -18.58 18.85
N GLY A 321 18.67 -18.96 19.54
CA GLY A 321 17.42 -19.36 18.90
C GLY A 321 16.56 -18.19 18.41
N LEU A 322 16.87 -16.94 18.75
CA LEU A 322 16.07 -15.78 18.31
C LEU A 322 15.97 -15.68 16.79
N GLU A 323 17.05 -15.97 16.05
CA GLU A 323 17.04 -15.93 14.58
C GLU A 323 15.98 -16.85 13.98
N GLN A 324 15.73 -17.99 14.62
CA GLN A 324 14.77 -19.00 14.15
C GLN A 324 13.32 -18.57 14.40
N VAL A 325 13.08 -17.69 15.37
CA VAL A 325 11.76 -17.20 15.74
C VAL A 325 11.32 -16.01 14.85
N VAL A 326 12.27 -15.24 14.32
CA VAL A 326 12.01 -14.04 13.50
C VAL A 326 11.00 -14.28 12.37
N PRO A 327 11.11 -15.32 11.52
CA PRO A 327 10.15 -15.54 10.43
C PRO A 327 8.70 -15.70 10.90
N ASN A 328 8.49 -16.29 12.09
CA ASN A 328 7.16 -16.50 12.64
C ASN A 328 6.58 -15.20 13.21
N ILE A 329 7.39 -14.38 13.89
CA ILE A 329 6.99 -13.04 14.36
C ILE A 329 6.58 -12.17 13.17
N VAL A 330 7.42 -12.12 12.12
CA VAL A 330 7.14 -11.34 10.90
C VAL A 330 5.83 -11.78 10.26
N ARG A 331 5.62 -13.10 10.11
CA ARG A 331 4.39 -13.65 9.53
C ARG A 331 3.15 -13.22 10.33
N ALA A 332 3.23 -13.26 11.66
CA ALA A 332 2.11 -12.90 12.53
C ALA A 332 1.79 -11.39 12.44
N ILE A 333 2.80 -10.52 12.52
CA ILE A 333 2.64 -9.06 12.34
C ILE A 333 2.00 -8.74 10.98
N CYS A 334 2.50 -9.35 9.90
CA CYS A 334 1.97 -9.12 8.55
C CYS A 334 0.51 -9.57 8.41
N ARG A 335 0.14 -10.72 8.99
CA ARG A 335 -1.24 -11.22 8.97
C ARG A 335 -2.19 -10.24 9.66
N ASP A 336 -1.82 -9.77 10.85
CA ASP A 336 -2.60 -8.83 11.65
C ASP A 336 -2.68 -7.45 10.98
N PHE A 337 -1.59 -7.03 10.30
CA PHE A 337 -1.58 -5.84 9.46
C PHE A 337 -2.55 -5.95 8.27
N LEU A 338 -2.64 -7.10 7.61
CA LEU A 338 -3.55 -7.32 6.48
C LEU A 338 -5.00 -7.56 6.92
N GLY A 339 -5.24 -7.86 8.19
CA GLY A 339 -6.58 -8.07 8.74
C GLY A 339 -7.21 -9.42 8.38
N PHE A 340 -6.37 -10.41 8.04
CA PHE A 340 -6.85 -11.78 7.89
C PHE A 340 -7.21 -12.33 9.27
N LYS A 341 -8.51 -12.43 9.57
CA LYS A 341 -9.01 -13.20 10.71
C LYS A 341 -9.17 -14.67 10.28
N GLN A 342 -8.78 -15.61 11.15
CA GLN A 342 -9.14 -17.02 11.03
C GLN A 342 -10.63 -17.22 11.29
#